data_AF-A0A1L9R5D4-F1
#
_entry.id   AF-A0A1L9R5D4-F1
#
_cell.length_a   1.000
_cell.length_b   1.000
_cell.length_c   1.000
_cell.angle_alpha   90.00
_cell.angle_beta   90.00
_cell.angle_gamma   90.00
#
_symmetry.space_group_name_H-M   'P 1'
#
loop_
_entity.id
_entity.type
_entity.pdbx_description
1 polymer ?
#
loop_
_entity_poly.entity_id
_entity_poly.type
_entity_poly.pdbx_seq_one_letter_code
_entity_poly.pdbx_strand_id
1 'polypeptide(L)'
;MQFTTLFFTLMASTMVMALPTEEVGTGTASAQVECPSGWVQCGECNGTSCKVAGTDRKCETGSCTKQSGAGDGTICGSSNPFDISMHCPGKA
;
A
#
# COMPACT_ATOMS: atom_id res chain seq x y z
N MET A 1 52.04 -25.44 -32.17
CA MET A 1 51.18 -26.35 -31.36
C MET A 1 51.11 -25.80 -29.94
N GLN A 2 50.17 -26.34 -29.13
CA GLN A 2 49.91 -26.00 -27.71
C GLN A 2 49.21 -24.63 -27.50
N PHE A 3 47.98 -24.60 -26.94
CA PHE A 3 47.58 -24.87 -25.53
C PHE A 3 48.20 -23.80 -24.60
N THR A 4 47.54 -23.09 -23.68
CA THR A 4 46.22 -23.16 -23.00
C THR A 4 45.91 -21.74 -22.45
N THR A 5 44.73 -21.26 -22.03
CA THR A 5 43.41 -21.83 -21.72
C THR A 5 42.31 -20.78 -21.98
N LEU A 6 41.05 -21.19 -22.15
CA LEU A 6 39.87 -20.32 -22.02
C LEU A 6 39.31 -20.40 -20.59
N PHE A 7 39.31 -19.29 -19.85
CA PHE A 7 38.56 -19.13 -18.60
C PHE A 7 37.52 -18.02 -18.81
N PHE A 8 36.25 -18.37 -18.97
CA PHE A 8 35.25 -18.45 -17.90
C PHE A 8 34.89 -17.11 -17.27
N THR A 9 33.69 -16.62 -17.60
CA THR A 9 32.80 -15.90 -16.68
C THR A 9 31.39 -15.95 -17.26
N LEU A 10 30.73 -17.10 -17.14
CA LEU A 10 29.30 -17.20 -17.41
C LEU A 10 28.58 -16.43 -16.29
N MET A 11 28.20 -15.19 -16.57
CA MET A 11 27.36 -14.40 -15.66
C MET A 11 25.96 -15.02 -15.62
N ALA A 12 25.79 -15.99 -14.73
CA ALA A 12 24.50 -16.55 -14.38
C ALA A 12 23.70 -15.47 -13.64
N SER A 13 23.09 -14.57 -14.41
CA SER A 13 22.15 -13.56 -13.92
C SER A 13 20.88 -14.27 -13.45
N THR A 14 20.93 -14.86 -12.26
CA THR A 14 19.75 -15.32 -11.54
C THR A 14 18.93 -14.08 -11.17
N MET A 15 18.04 -13.69 -12.08
CA MET A 15 16.96 -12.77 -11.77
C MET A 15 16.05 -13.48 -10.77
N VAL A 16 16.39 -13.36 -9.49
CA VAL A 16 15.41 -13.52 -8.43
C VAL A 16 14.48 -12.33 -8.61
N MET A 17 13.39 -12.56 -9.34
CA MET A 17 12.20 -11.73 -9.25
C MET A 17 11.79 -11.81 -7.79
N ALA A 18 12.22 -10.83 -7.01
CA ALA A 18 11.48 -10.42 -5.83
C ALA A 18 10.13 -9.92 -6.34
N LEU A 19 9.23 -10.88 -6.57
CA LEU A 19 7.82 -10.65 -6.40
C LEU A 19 7.68 -9.82 -5.12
N PRO A 20 6.81 -8.80 -5.07
CA PRO A 20 6.26 -8.48 -3.78
C PRO A 20 5.73 -9.81 -3.23
N THR A 21 6.33 -10.27 -2.12
CA THR A 21 5.50 -10.94 -1.13
C THR A 21 4.45 -9.88 -0.82
N GLU A 22 3.33 -9.98 -1.52
CA GLU A 22 2.06 -9.66 -0.93
C GLU A 22 2.06 -10.50 0.34
N GLU A 23 2.40 -9.85 1.44
CA GLU A 23 2.08 -10.34 2.76
C GLU A 23 0.56 -10.47 2.80
N VAL A 24 0.09 -11.63 2.31
CA VAL A 24 -1.21 -12.18 2.60
C VAL A 24 -1.18 -12.44 4.10
N GLY A 25 -1.39 -11.36 4.86
CA GLY A 25 -1.55 -11.37 6.30
C GLY A 25 -2.69 -12.30 6.62
N THR A 26 -2.34 -13.53 7.01
CA THR A 26 -3.30 -14.58 7.30
C THR A 26 -4.06 -14.23 8.58
N GLY A 27 -5.26 -13.68 8.39
CA GLY A 27 -6.13 -13.24 9.46
C GLY A 27 -5.86 -11.79 9.88
N THR A 28 -6.86 -11.05 10.34
CA THR A 28 -8.19 -11.48 10.81
C THR A 28 -9.32 -10.70 10.16
N ALA A 29 -10.56 -11.18 10.37
CA ALA A 29 -11.75 -10.37 10.14
C ALA A 29 -11.57 -8.97 10.76
N SER A 30 -11.94 -7.94 9.98
CA SER A 30 -12.16 -6.57 10.41
C SER A 30 -11.35 -6.17 11.64
N ALA A 31 -10.04 -5.95 11.46
CA ALA A 31 -9.32 -5.14 12.42
C ALA A 31 -10.11 -3.83 12.55
N GLN A 32 -10.79 -3.65 13.68
CA GLN A 32 -11.34 -2.35 14.03
C GLN A 32 -10.13 -1.48 14.29
N VAL A 33 -9.59 -0.89 13.22
CA VAL A 33 -8.88 0.37 13.32
C VAL A 33 -9.83 1.25 14.12
N GLU A 34 -9.46 1.57 15.36
CA GLU A 34 -10.29 2.40 16.22
C GLU A 34 -10.35 3.77 15.56
N CYS A 35 -11.41 3.97 14.77
CA CYS A 35 -11.50 5.11 13.89
C CYS A 35 -11.41 6.38 14.74
N PRO A 36 -10.43 7.27 14.46
CA PRO A 36 -10.19 8.42 15.31
C PRO A 36 -11.48 9.23 15.46
N SER A 37 -11.72 9.67 16.70
CA SER A 37 -13.04 10.01 17.24
C SER A 37 -13.88 10.88 16.30
N GLY A 38 -14.87 10.27 15.64
CA GLY A 38 -15.78 10.94 14.71
C GLY A 38 -15.90 10.28 13.33
N TRP A 39 -14.99 9.36 12.99
CA TRP A 39 -15.15 8.50 11.80
C TRP A 39 -15.93 7.23 12.15
N VAL A 40 -16.90 6.89 11.31
CA VAL A 40 -17.76 5.70 11.44
C VAL A 40 -17.28 4.56 10.56
N GLN A 41 -16.48 4.88 9.55
CA GLN A 41 -15.77 3.94 8.69
C GLN A 41 -14.37 4.51 8.42
N CYS A 42 -13.36 3.68 8.59
CA CYS A 42 -11.97 4.07 8.37
C CYS A 42 -11.13 2.89 7.89
N GLY A 43 -9.93 3.21 7.45
CA GLY A 43 -8.91 2.29 7.01
C GLY A 43 -7.62 3.04 6.80
N GLU A 44 -6.80 2.58 5.87
CA GLU A 44 -5.43 3.06 5.71
C GLU A 44 -5.18 3.53 4.28
N CYS A 45 -4.39 4.58 4.13
CA CYS A 45 -3.93 5.05 2.83
C CYS A 45 -3.20 3.94 2.07
N ASN A 46 -3.53 3.79 0.78
CA ASN A 46 -2.88 2.88 -0.16
C ASN A 46 -2.71 3.62 -1.51
N GLY A 47 -1.47 3.99 -1.82
CA GLY A 47 -1.14 4.82 -2.98
C GLY A 47 -1.81 6.21 -2.91
N THR A 48 -2.81 6.43 -3.76
CA THR A 48 -3.60 7.67 -3.82
C THR A 48 -5.00 7.52 -3.20
N SER A 49 -5.33 6.34 -2.66
CA SER A 49 -6.68 5.94 -2.23
C SER A 49 -6.70 5.60 -0.75
N CYS A 50 -7.89 5.51 -0.17
CA CYS A 50 -8.12 5.03 1.19
C CYS A 50 -8.66 3.60 1.17
N LYS A 51 -7.94 2.64 1.73
CA LYS A 51 -8.31 1.23 1.74
C LYS A 51 -9.13 0.90 2.98
N VAL A 52 -10.45 0.81 2.81
CA VAL A 52 -11.42 0.53 3.87
C VAL A 52 -11.95 -0.90 3.70
N ALA A 53 -11.82 -1.73 4.75
CA ALA A 53 -12.24 -3.14 4.73
C ALA A 53 -11.74 -3.92 3.49
N GLY A 54 -10.49 -3.68 3.09
CA GLY A 54 -9.87 -4.31 1.91
C GLY A 54 -10.24 -3.72 0.55
N THR A 55 -11.15 -2.73 0.49
CA THR A 55 -11.56 -2.05 -0.75
C THR A 55 -10.96 -0.66 -0.86
N ASP A 56 -10.31 -0.34 -1.98
CA ASP A 56 -9.77 0.99 -2.25
C ASP A 56 -10.88 1.98 -2.62
N ARG A 57 -11.00 3.06 -1.85
CA ARG A 57 -11.97 4.15 -1.99
C ARG A 57 -11.25 5.45 -2.34
N LYS A 58 -11.83 6.26 -3.21
CA LYS A 58 -11.20 7.52 -3.63
C LYS A 58 -11.21 8.55 -2.49
N CYS A 59 -10.13 9.29 -2.37
CA CYS A 59 -10.10 10.52 -1.58
C CYS A 59 -10.95 11.59 -2.29
N GLU A 60 -11.96 12.14 -1.63
CA GLU A 60 -12.70 13.32 -2.11
C GLU A 60 -12.21 14.61 -1.43
N THR A 61 -11.74 14.49 -0.19
CA THR A 61 -11.02 15.56 0.51
C THR A 61 -9.63 15.07 0.88
N GLY A 62 -8.62 15.89 0.60
CA GLY A 62 -7.23 15.57 0.88
C GLY A 62 -6.65 14.50 -0.04
N SER A 63 -5.50 13.96 0.35
CA SER A 63 -4.75 12.97 -0.44
C SER A 63 -4.07 11.95 0.46
N CYS A 64 -3.80 10.77 -0.08
CA CYS A 64 -3.01 9.71 0.55
C CYS A 64 -1.54 9.69 0.09
N THR A 65 -1.13 10.57 -0.83
CA THR A 65 0.24 10.56 -1.37
C THR A 65 1.28 11.02 -0.34
N LYS A 66 2.51 10.51 -0.44
CA LYS A 66 3.63 10.97 0.41
C LYS A 66 3.93 12.46 0.20
N GLN A 67 3.77 12.99 -1.03
CA GLN A 67 3.92 14.43 -1.30
C GLN A 67 2.89 15.30 -0.55
N SER A 68 1.71 14.76 -0.23
CA SER A 68 0.66 15.48 0.50
C SER A 68 0.83 15.49 2.03
N GLY A 69 1.83 14.76 2.54
CA GLY A 69 2.07 14.60 3.98
C GLY A 69 1.36 13.42 4.64
N ALA A 70 0.68 12.57 3.86
CA ALA A 70 0.13 11.29 4.32
C ALA A 70 1.11 10.14 4.01
N GLY A 71 0.89 9.43 2.90
CA GLY A 71 1.58 8.20 2.57
C GLY A 71 0.83 6.96 3.04
N ASP A 72 1.27 5.80 2.54
CA ASP A 72 0.68 4.50 2.82
C ASP A 72 0.66 4.20 4.33
N GLY A 73 -0.41 3.56 4.82
CA GLY A 73 -0.59 3.25 6.25
C GLY A 73 -1.14 4.40 7.10
N THR A 74 -1.27 5.63 6.57
CA THR A 74 -1.89 6.73 7.32
C THR A 74 -3.40 6.53 7.41
N ILE A 75 -4.00 6.73 8.60
CA ILE A 75 -5.44 6.50 8.80
C ILE A 75 -6.27 7.51 7.98
N CYS A 76 -7.25 6.99 7.24
CA CYS A 76 -8.21 7.73 6.41
C CYS A 76 -9.62 7.17 6.64
N GLY A 77 -10.68 7.91 6.31
CA GLY A 77 -12.05 7.45 6.59
C GLY A 77 -13.15 8.46 6.30
N SER A 78 -14.37 8.18 6.75
CA SER A 78 -15.50 9.12 6.73
C SER A 78 -16.32 9.05 8.02
N SER A 79 -16.97 10.16 8.35
CA SER A 79 -17.99 10.29 9.41
C SER A 79 -19.40 9.85 8.97
N ASN A 80 -19.61 9.56 7.68
CA ASN A 80 -20.87 9.04 7.14
C ASN A 80 -20.69 7.59 6.67
N PRO A 81 -21.51 6.61 7.13
CA PRO A 81 -21.32 5.20 6.78
C PRO A 81 -21.80 4.85 5.37
N PHE A 82 -22.40 5.81 4.66
CA PHE A 82 -22.87 5.65 3.29
C PHE A 82 -21.97 6.34 2.26
N ASP A 83 -20.92 7.04 2.68
CA ASP A 83 -20.01 7.68 1.74
C ASP A 83 -19.24 6.63 0.93
N ILE A 84 -19.23 6.84 -0.39
CA ILE A 84 -18.39 6.10 -1.33
C ILE A 84 -16.96 6.65 -1.39
N SER A 85 -16.80 7.92 -1.02
CA SER A 85 -15.55 8.67 -0.94
C SER A 85 -15.00 8.69 0.49
N MET A 86 -13.71 8.99 0.64
CA MET A 86 -13.07 9.12 1.95
C MET A 86 -12.40 10.49 2.13
N HIS A 87 -12.31 10.91 3.39
CA HIS A 87 -11.43 11.97 3.84
C HIS A 87 -10.03 11.37 4.07
N CYS A 88 -9.04 11.94 3.38
CA CYS A 88 -7.65 11.49 3.44
C CYS A 88 -6.79 12.57 4.13
N PRO A 89 -5.83 12.18 4.97
CA PRO A 89 -5.19 13.10 5.93
C PRO A 89 -4.18 14.07 5.31
N GLY A 90 -3.70 13.80 4.09
CA GLY A 90 -2.79 14.68 3.37
C GLY A 90 -3.49 15.85 2.70
N LYS A 91 -2.74 16.90 2.36
CA LYS A 91 -3.27 18.08 1.66
C LYS A 91 -3.69 17.72 0.23
N ALA A 92 -4.84 18.26 -0.21
CA ALA A 92 -5.29 18.18 -1.61
C ALA A 92 -4.39 19.00 -2.54
#